data_AF-A0A4U2ZSI9-F1
#
_entry.id   AF-A0A4U2ZSI9-F1
#
_cell.length_a   1.000
_cell.length_b   1.000
_cell.length_c   1.000
_cell.angle_alpha   90.00
_cell.angle_beta   90.00
_cell.angle_gamma   90.00
#
_symmetry.space_group_name_H-M   'P 1'
#
loop_
_entity.id
_entity.type
_entity.pdbx_description
1 polymer ?
#
loop_
_entity_poly.entity_id
_entity_poly.type
_entity_poly.pdbx_seq_one_letter_code
_entity_poly.pdbx_strand_id
1 'polypeptide(L)'
;SLDNHGVRSDLIDDICQSKNPVLLYTNPTFQNPTGTVMSNERRMELIELAELYEFFIIEDDSFGEIYFEGATISSPIKNFDTNGHVIYIKGFS
;
A
#
# COMPACT_ATOMS: atom_id res chain seq x y z
N SER A 1 -2.12 6.15 10.06
CA SER A 1 -1.81 7.59 9.88
C SER A 1 -1.08 7.77 8.57
N LEU A 2 -1.20 8.93 7.90
CA LEU A 2 -0.67 9.19 6.55
C LEU A 2 0.33 10.36 6.56
N ASP A 3 1.28 10.35 5.62
CA ASP A 3 2.10 11.49 5.23
C ASP A 3 1.97 11.74 3.70
N ASN A 4 2.79 12.65 3.15
CA ASN A 4 2.79 12.96 1.71
C ASN A 4 3.22 11.78 0.81
N HIS A 5 3.68 10.67 1.40
CA HIS A 5 4.05 9.44 0.73
C HIS A 5 3.10 8.28 1.08
N GLY A 6 1.94 8.57 1.71
CA GLY A 6 0.91 7.58 2.01
C GLY A 6 1.01 7.02 3.43
N VAL A 7 0.67 5.74 3.60
CA VAL A 7 0.71 5.03 4.90
C VAL A 7 2.11 5.07 5.47
N ARG A 8 2.24 5.53 6.72
CA ARG A 8 3.52 5.62 7.44
C ARG A 8 4.00 4.26 7.93
N SER A 9 5.01 3.69 7.26
CA SER A 9 5.63 2.39 7.54
C SER A 9 6.22 2.32 8.95
N ASP A 10 6.85 3.39 9.41
CA ASP A 10 7.39 3.50 10.78
C ASP A 10 6.31 3.30 11.86
N LEU A 11 5.10 3.83 11.64
CA LEU A 11 3.99 3.59 12.56
C LEU A 11 3.38 2.20 12.43
N ILE A 12 3.47 1.57 11.26
CA ILE A 12 3.04 0.18 11.10
C ILE A 12 4.00 -0.73 11.88
N ASP A 13 5.31 -0.49 11.81
CA ASP A 13 6.31 -1.22 12.60
C ASP A 13 6.04 -1.13 14.11
N ASP A 14 5.83 0.09 14.65
CA ASP A 14 5.47 0.30 16.06
C ASP A 14 4.20 -0.46 16.47
N ILE A 15 3.19 -0.50 15.60
CA ILE A 15 1.94 -1.24 15.85
C ILE A 15 2.19 -2.75 15.84
N CYS A 16 2.98 -3.25 14.89
CA CYS A 16 3.31 -4.67 14.79
C CYS A 16 4.03 -5.18 16.04
N GLN A 17 4.96 -4.41 16.59
CA GLN A 17 5.68 -4.75 17.82
C GLN A 17 4.78 -4.89 19.06
N SER A 18 3.55 -4.34 19.03
CA SER A 18 2.66 -4.31 20.19
C SER A 18 1.31 -5.00 20.02
N LYS A 19 0.84 -5.23 18.78
CA LYS A 19 -0.55 -5.66 18.52
C LYS A 19 -0.74 -6.82 17.54
N ASN A 20 0.32 -7.37 16.94
CA ASN A 20 0.25 -8.47 15.95
C ASN A 20 -0.93 -8.34 14.97
N PRO A 21 -0.96 -7.28 14.14
CA PRO A 21 -2.01 -7.12 13.15
C PRO A 21 -1.94 -8.28 12.14
N VAL A 22 -3.10 -8.71 11.65
CA VAL A 22 -3.20 -9.77 10.62
C VAL A 22 -3.42 -9.22 9.22
N LEU A 23 -3.76 -7.93 9.12
CA LEU A 23 -4.19 -7.30 7.88
C LEU A 23 -3.95 -5.78 7.89
N LEU A 24 -3.43 -5.26 6.78
CA LEU A 24 -3.42 -3.85 6.40
C LEU A 24 -4.32 -3.66 5.18
N TYR A 25 -5.23 -2.69 5.22
CA TYR A 25 -5.97 -2.23 4.05
C TYR A 25 -5.43 -0.87 3.60
N THR A 26 -5.17 -0.71 2.31
CA THR A 26 -4.70 0.56 1.75
C THR A 26 -5.13 0.74 0.30
N ASN A 27 -5.35 2.00 -0.08
CA ASN A 27 -5.53 2.46 -1.45
C ASN A 27 -4.32 3.33 -1.85
N PRO A 28 -3.24 2.73 -2.36
CA PRO A 28 -1.94 3.40 -2.48
C PRO A 28 -1.84 4.33 -3.70
N THR A 29 -2.73 4.18 -4.67
CA THR A 29 -2.79 5.02 -5.88
C THR A 29 -4.00 5.94 -5.76
N PHE A 30 -3.76 7.25 -5.64
CA PHE A 30 -4.79 8.28 -5.39
C PHE A 30 -5.66 7.95 -4.16
N GLN A 31 -5.00 7.89 -3.01
CA GLN A 31 -5.58 7.62 -1.70
C GLN A 31 -6.84 8.49 -1.48
N ASN A 32 -8.00 7.88 -1.24
CA ASN A 32 -9.23 8.57 -0.87
C ASN A 32 -9.29 8.80 0.66
N PRO A 33 -9.40 10.04 1.18
CA PRO A 33 -9.75 11.30 0.49
C PRO A 33 -8.57 12.23 0.15
N THR A 34 -7.33 11.86 0.45
CA THR A 34 -6.18 12.78 0.39
C THR A 34 -5.63 13.06 -1.01
N GLY A 35 -5.94 12.22 -2.00
CA GLY A 35 -5.37 12.22 -3.34
C GLY A 35 -3.90 11.75 -3.40
N THR A 36 -3.29 11.37 -2.27
CA THR A 36 -1.87 11.03 -2.19
C THR A 36 -1.54 9.79 -3.00
N VAL A 37 -0.41 9.81 -3.71
CA VAL A 37 0.17 8.64 -4.37
C VAL A 37 1.32 8.13 -3.51
N MET A 38 1.22 6.89 -3.05
CA MET A 38 2.26 6.23 -2.27
C MET A 38 3.46 5.93 -3.17
N SER A 39 4.66 6.36 -2.73
CA SER A 39 5.90 6.15 -3.49
C SER A 39 6.28 4.67 -3.55
N ASN A 40 7.12 4.29 -4.51
CA ASN A 40 7.57 2.90 -4.63
C ASN A 40 8.35 2.45 -3.39
N GLU A 41 9.15 3.35 -2.81
CA GLU A 41 9.90 3.10 -1.58
C GLU A 41 8.95 2.73 -0.44
N ARG A 42 7.89 3.52 -0.24
CA ARG A 42 6.90 3.23 0.82
C ARG A 42 6.13 1.93 0.55
N ARG A 43 5.84 1.61 -0.71
CA ARG A 43 5.21 0.34 -1.10
C ARG A 43 6.10 -0.86 -0.76
N MET A 44 7.41 -0.77 -1.03
CA MET A 44 8.38 -1.82 -0.69
C MET A 44 8.55 -1.96 0.82
N GLU A 45 8.64 -0.86 1.56
CA GLU A 45 8.68 -0.89 3.04
C GLU A 45 7.47 -1.64 3.64
N LEU A 46 6.27 -1.46 3.06
CA LEU A 46 5.08 -2.19 3.52
C LEU A 46 5.16 -3.70 3.22
N ILE A 47 5.75 -4.10 2.09
CA ILE A 47 6.00 -5.53 1.79
C ILE A 47 6.96 -6.11 2.83
N GLU A 48 8.08 -5.45 3.09
CA GLU A 48 9.08 -5.91 4.06
C GLU A 48 8.45 -6.11 5.45
N LEU A 49 7.59 -5.19 5.88
CA LEU A 49 6.86 -5.31 7.15
C LEU A 49 5.83 -6.44 7.12
N ALA A 50 5.12 -6.63 6.00
CA ALA A 50 4.13 -7.69 5.85
C ALA A 50 4.77 -9.08 5.94
N GLU A 51 5.96 -9.24 5.35
CA GLU A 51 6.78 -10.45 5.45
C GLU A 51 7.34 -10.63 6.87
N LEU A 52 7.94 -9.59 7.44
CA LEU A 52 8.56 -9.66 8.77
C LEU A 52 7.56 -10.02 9.88
N TYR A 53 6.34 -9.48 9.79
CA TYR A 53 5.31 -9.61 10.82
C TYR A 53 4.16 -10.54 10.41
N GLU A 54 4.27 -11.22 9.27
CA GLU A 54 3.33 -12.24 8.79
C GLU A 54 1.87 -11.74 8.70
N PHE A 55 1.67 -10.55 8.13
CA PHE A 55 0.33 -9.99 7.87
C PHE A 55 0.03 -9.86 6.38
N PHE A 56 -1.25 -9.73 6.03
CA PHE A 56 -1.67 -9.51 4.65
C PHE A 56 -1.89 -8.02 4.33
N ILE A 57 -1.65 -7.62 3.08
CA ILE A 57 -2.02 -6.31 2.56
C ILE A 57 -3.18 -6.49 1.58
N ILE A 58 -4.31 -5.83 1.83
CA ILE A 58 -5.31 -5.57 0.81
C ILE A 58 -4.95 -4.26 0.12
N GLU A 59 -4.58 -4.35 -1.15
CA GLU A 59 -4.39 -3.22 -2.03
C GLU A 59 -5.68 -2.99 -2.82
N ASP A 60 -6.37 -1.88 -2.53
CA ASP A 60 -7.55 -1.44 -3.25
C ASP A 60 -7.16 -0.41 -4.32
N ASP A 61 -7.23 -0.82 -5.58
CA ASP A 61 -6.91 -0.01 -6.74
C ASP A 61 -8.17 0.43 -7.50
N SER A 62 -8.96 1.28 -6.84
CA SER A 62 -10.16 1.89 -7.41
C SER A 62 -9.88 2.98 -8.45
N PHE A 63 -8.67 3.53 -8.51
CA PHE A 63 -8.35 4.71 -9.34
C PHE A 63 -7.12 4.54 -10.25
N GLY A 64 -6.50 3.37 -10.30
CA GLY A 64 -5.29 3.09 -11.10
C GLY A 64 -5.50 3.05 -12.61
N GLU A 65 -6.61 3.56 -13.15
CA GLU A 65 -6.74 3.87 -14.59
C GLU A 65 -6.92 5.36 -14.86
N ILE A 66 -7.10 6.17 -13.80
CA ILE A 66 -7.24 7.61 -13.91
C ILE A 66 -5.85 8.23 -13.84
N TYR A 67 -5.21 8.38 -14.98
CA TYR A 67 -3.91 9.04 -15.08
C TYR A 67 -4.06 10.42 -15.70
N PHE A 68 -3.49 11.43 -15.04
CA PHE A 68 -3.25 12.73 -15.65
C PHE A 68 -2.05 12.60 -16.61
N GLU A 69 -2.15 13.24 -17.78
CA GLU A 69 -1.05 13.28 -18.75
C GLU A 69 0.26 13.73 -18.06
N GLY A 70 1.30 12.88 -18.10
CA GLY A 70 2.60 13.14 -17.48
C GLY A 70 2.81 12.60 -16.06
N ALA A 71 1.85 11.91 -15.45
CA ALA A 71 2.02 11.29 -14.13
C ALA A 71 2.97 10.08 -14.17
N THR A 72 3.96 10.06 -13.28
CA THR A 72 4.80 8.86 -13.06
C THR A 72 3.98 7.87 -12.23
N ILE A 73 3.58 6.76 -12.85
CA ILE A 73 2.75 5.75 -12.20
C ILE A 73 3.64 4.86 -11.34
N SER A 74 3.43 4.89 -10.03
CA SER A 74 4.00 3.89 -9.13
C SER A 74 3.37 2.53 -9.43
N SER A 75 4.19 1.48 -9.48
CA SER A 75 3.67 0.12 -9.66
C SER A 75 2.78 -0.26 -8.46
N PRO A 76 1.71 -1.06 -8.68
CA PRO A 76 0.94 -1.66 -7.58
C PRO A 76 1.85 -2.32 -6.55
N ILE A 77 1.48 -2.29 -5.27
CA ILE A 77 2.17 -3.03 -4.20
C ILE A 77 2.29 -4.50 -4.60
N LYS A 78 1.26 -5.05 -5.23
CA LYS A 78 1.24 -6.44 -5.72
C LYS A 78 2.38 -6.80 -6.66
N ASN A 79 2.94 -5.84 -7.41
CA ASN A 79 4.09 -6.12 -8.30
C ASN A 79 5.37 -6.43 -7.53
N PHE A 80 5.48 -5.99 -6.28
CA PHE A 80 6.65 -6.21 -5.43
C PHE A 80 6.51 -7.44 -4.52
N ASP A 81 5.32 -8.04 -4.46
CA ASP A 81 5.02 -9.18 -3.59
C ASP A 81 5.51 -10.51 -4.18
N THR A 82 6.63 -11.01 -3.65
CA THR A 82 7.18 -12.31 -4.04
C THR A 82 6.75 -13.48 -3.15
N ASN A 83 6.20 -13.19 -1.96
CA ASN A 83 5.93 -14.18 -0.92
C ASN A 83 4.43 -14.41 -0.64
N GLY A 84 3.55 -13.68 -1.33
CA GLY A 84 2.11 -13.92 -1.30
C GLY A 84 1.35 -13.14 -0.23
N HIS A 85 1.88 -12.00 0.21
CA HIS A 85 1.26 -11.17 1.25
C HIS A 85 0.21 -10.20 0.71
N VAL A 86 0.16 -9.95 -0.60
CA VAL A 86 -0.73 -8.93 -1.18
C VAL A 86 -1.92 -9.55 -1.89
N ILE A 87 -3.11 -9.11 -1.47
CA ILE A 87 -4.40 -9.32 -2.13
C ILE A 87 -4.74 -8.03 -2.88
N TYR A 88 -4.71 -8.08 -4.21
CA TYR A 88 -5.03 -6.94 -5.06
C TYR A 88 -6.51 -6.94 -5.45
N ILE A 89 -7.20 -5.84 -5.21
CA ILE A 89 -8.61 -5.64 -5.54
C ILE A 89 -8.72 -4.54 -6.60
N LYS A 90 -9.36 -4.87 -7.72
CA LYS A 90 -9.69 -3.92 -8.78
C LYS A 90 -11.12 -4.13 -9.25
N GLY A 91 -11.86 -3.03 -9.36
CA GLY A 91 -13.22 -2.99 -9.92
C GLY A 91 -13.24 -2.67 -11.41
N PHE A 92 -14.38 -2.92 -12.05
CA PHE A 92 -14.69 -2.48 -13.43
C PHE A 92 -15.62 -1.24 -13.47
N SER A 93 -15.79 -0.58 -12.33
CA SER A 93 -16.82 0.44 -12.08
C SER A 93 -16.54 1.77 -12.77
#